data_AF-A0A961BZE0-F1
#
_entry.id   AF-A0A961BZE0-F1
#
_cell.length_a   1.000
_cell.length_b   1.000
_cell.length_c   1.000
_cell.angle_alpha   90.00
_cell.angle_beta   90.00
_cell.angle_gamma   90.00
#
_symmetry.space_group_name_H-M   'P 1'
#
loop_
_entity.id
_entity.type
_entity.pdbx_description
1 polymer ?
#
loop_
_entity_poly.entity_id
_entity_poly.type
_entity_poly.pdbx_seq_one_letter_code
_entity_poly.pdbx_strand_id
1 'polypeptide(L)'
;MHEPREGPRHPHVPGARRLRAWPAGVRRQTQDQRLESRRARRRRDLHREHQCRRVARLAAGALGGRGRVRGRGLRISDLPAQHGRHPGPRVSSEPPAPSGPAASSGAPAAAQVLAVLGLLARHLEPLPAAAVARDLGLPRSTTYKLLAALGNAGYVTHVPETRRYALGLAAFELGSAYARQAPLARIGRPVVARLVDTLGLTGHLAVLHGRDVLYVVQERASGQPTLVSDVDVRLPAHLTASGLAMLAALPAAQVRALFPDRGAFVRRHDTGPDSPAALRAALTGVRTAGYAREAGSVTPGLQSVGVPVRDGAGHPLAALSVTWADGAVSGPLEGPGGVVAQLREAAGRLERRLGVPVGAGRVSS
;
A
#
# COMPACT_ATOMS: atom_id res chain seq x y z
N MET A 1 -12.07 -74.31 12.15
CA MET A 1 -10.62 -74.01 12.22
C MET A 1 -10.34 -72.87 11.24
N HIS A 2 -10.23 -71.64 11.72
CA HIS A 2 -9.60 -70.51 11.02
C HIS A 2 -9.53 -69.31 12.00
N GLU A 3 -8.34 -68.74 12.15
CA GLU A 3 -8.11 -67.56 12.98
C GLU A 3 -8.62 -66.27 12.30
N PRO A 4 -9.15 -65.30 13.05
CA PRO A 4 -9.34 -63.94 12.55
C PRO A 4 -8.01 -63.18 12.56
N ARG A 5 -7.65 -62.59 11.41
CA ARG A 5 -6.42 -61.80 11.24
C ARG A 5 -6.47 -60.48 12.03
N GLU A 6 -5.41 -60.16 12.78
CA GLU A 6 -5.22 -58.82 13.36
C GLU A 6 -5.10 -57.74 12.27
N GLY A 7 -5.82 -56.63 12.45
CA GLY A 7 -5.65 -55.40 11.66
C GLY A 7 -4.56 -54.49 12.27
N PRO A 8 -3.95 -53.59 11.47
CA PRO A 8 -2.78 -52.83 11.90
C PRO A 8 -3.10 -51.80 13.00
N ARG A 9 -2.25 -51.80 14.03
CA ARG A 9 -2.36 -50.90 15.20
C ARG A 9 -1.99 -49.47 14.81
N HIS A 10 -2.92 -48.52 14.97
CA HIS A 10 -2.64 -47.09 14.80
C HIS A 10 -1.68 -46.59 15.90
N PRO A 11 -0.73 -45.67 15.59
CA PRO A 11 0.12 -45.08 16.61
C PRO A 11 -0.67 -44.13 17.52
N HIS A 12 -0.57 -44.36 18.83
CA HIS A 12 -1.13 -43.46 19.86
C HIS A 12 -0.53 -42.05 19.74
N VAL A 13 -1.38 -41.03 19.63
CA VAL A 13 -1.00 -39.62 19.79
C VAL A 13 -1.34 -39.16 21.21
N PRO A 14 -0.37 -38.87 22.09
CA PRO A 14 -0.66 -38.44 23.45
C PRO A 14 -1.04 -36.95 23.54
N GLY A 15 -2.10 -36.65 24.27
CA GLY A 15 -2.23 -35.35 24.94
C GLY A 15 -2.93 -34.23 24.18
N ALA A 16 -4.25 -34.37 23.95
CA ALA A 16 -5.11 -33.23 23.73
C ALA A 16 -5.14 -32.33 24.99
N ARG A 17 -4.16 -31.41 25.13
CA ARG A 17 -4.17 -30.40 26.18
C ARG A 17 -5.37 -29.49 25.99
N ARG A 18 -6.32 -29.58 26.94
CA ARG A 18 -7.55 -28.77 27.00
C ARG A 18 -7.25 -27.31 26.66
N LEU A 19 -7.96 -26.78 25.67
CA LEU A 19 -8.00 -25.35 25.38
C LEU A 19 -8.40 -24.61 26.68
N ARG A 20 -7.44 -23.94 27.32
CA ARG A 20 -7.75 -23.05 28.44
C ARG A 20 -8.47 -21.84 27.86
N ALA A 21 -9.80 -21.84 27.99
CA ALA A 21 -10.61 -20.68 27.71
C ALA A 21 -10.06 -19.47 28.50
N TRP A 22 -10.05 -18.29 27.88
CA TRP A 22 -9.70 -17.04 28.54
C TRP A 22 -10.48 -16.89 29.88
N PRO A 23 -9.83 -16.39 30.95
CA PRO A 23 -10.45 -16.29 32.26
C PRO A 23 -11.73 -15.43 32.22
N ALA A 24 -12.74 -15.84 32.99
CA ALA A 24 -14.11 -15.36 32.86
C ALA A 24 -14.28 -13.83 33.05
N GLY A 25 -13.35 -13.16 33.73
CA GLY A 25 -13.33 -11.70 33.89
C GLY A 25 -13.31 -10.94 32.56
N VAL A 26 -12.63 -11.47 31.53
CA VAL A 26 -12.53 -10.81 30.21
C VAL A 26 -13.91 -10.66 29.54
N ARG A 27 -14.83 -11.62 29.73
CA ARG A 27 -16.10 -11.62 28.98
C ARG A 27 -17.05 -10.50 29.40
N ARG A 28 -17.22 -10.25 30.71
CA ARG A 28 -18.07 -9.13 31.19
C ARG A 28 -17.47 -7.78 30.81
N GLN A 29 -16.15 -7.62 30.97
CA GLN A 29 -15.45 -6.39 30.64
C GLN A 29 -15.58 -6.02 29.14
N THR A 30 -15.59 -7.01 28.24
CA THR A 30 -15.80 -6.74 26.80
C THR A 30 -17.20 -6.23 26.44
N GLN A 31 -18.23 -6.41 27.27
CA GLN A 31 -19.59 -5.98 26.92
C GLN A 31 -19.81 -4.50 27.23
N ASP A 32 -19.40 -4.02 28.40
CA ASP A 32 -19.40 -2.59 28.74
C ASP A 32 -18.41 -1.82 27.88
N GLN A 33 -17.19 -2.34 27.66
CA GLN A 33 -16.24 -1.71 26.74
C GLN A 33 -16.76 -1.61 25.30
N ARG A 34 -17.59 -2.57 24.83
CA ARG A 34 -18.26 -2.47 23.52
C ARG A 34 -19.33 -1.37 23.50
N LEU A 35 -20.08 -1.19 24.60
CA LEU A 35 -21.08 -0.13 24.73
C LEU A 35 -20.45 1.26 24.82
N GLU A 36 -19.39 1.42 25.60
CA GLU A 36 -18.60 2.65 25.68
C GLU A 36 -17.88 2.95 24.37
N SER A 37 -17.29 1.95 23.71
CA SER A 37 -16.73 2.11 22.36
C SER A 37 -17.75 2.60 21.35
N ARG A 38 -19.00 2.13 21.41
CA ARG A 38 -20.11 2.61 20.55
C ARG A 38 -20.48 4.06 20.89
N ARG A 39 -20.54 4.44 22.17
CA ARG A 39 -20.81 5.82 22.63
C ARG A 39 -19.68 6.78 22.21
N ALA A 40 -18.42 6.36 22.34
CA ALA A 40 -17.24 7.13 21.95
C ALA A 40 -17.06 7.25 20.43
N ARG A 41 -17.50 6.27 19.64
CA ARG A 41 -17.57 6.42 18.16
C ARG A 41 -18.61 7.48 17.78
N ARG A 42 -19.87 7.38 18.27
CA ARG A 42 -20.93 8.39 18.03
C ARG A 42 -20.53 9.82 18.39
N ARG A 43 -19.83 10.05 19.52
CA ARG A 43 -19.34 11.39 19.89
C ARG A 43 -18.30 11.97 18.91
N ARG A 44 -17.45 11.12 18.32
CA ARG A 44 -16.44 11.53 17.32
C ARG A 44 -17.05 11.83 15.96
N ASP A 45 -18.06 11.06 15.55
CA ASP A 45 -18.77 11.29 14.28
C ASP A 45 -19.47 12.67 14.27
N LEU A 46 -20.16 13.01 15.37
CA LEU A 46 -20.80 14.33 15.55
C LEU A 46 -19.78 15.49 15.50
N HIS A 47 -18.65 15.37 16.20
CA HIS A 47 -17.62 16.41 16.19
C HIS A 47 -17.04 16.65 14.78
N ARG A 48 -16.88 15.58 14.00
CA ARG A 48 -16.38 15.64 12.62
C ARG A 48 -17.38 16.29 11.67
N GLU A 49 -18.67 16.04 11.84
CA GLU A 49 -19.72 16.71 11.05
C GLU A 49 -19.75 18.22 11.31
N HIS A 50 -19.58 18.65 12.57
CA HIS A 50 -19.44 20.08 12.92
C HIS A 50 -18.20 20.73 12.30
N GLN A 51 -17.05 20.03 12.22
CA GLN A 51 -15.86 20.53 11.53
C GLN A 51 -16.07 20.64 10.01
N CYS A 52 -16.68 19.65 9.37
CA CYS A 52 -16.98 19.70 7.92
C CYS A 52 -17.91 20.88 7.55
N ARG A 53 -18.97 21.10 8.35
CA ARG A 53 -19.89 22.26 8.15
C ARG A 53 -19.18 23.61 8.33
N ARG A 54 -18.14 23.69 9.18
CA ARG A 54 -17.33 24.89 9.42
C ARG A 54 -16.36 25.18 8.27
N VAL A 55 -15.71 24.15 7.71
CA VAL A 55 -14.84 24.30 6.53
C VAL A 55 -15.63 24.68 5.28
N ALA A 56 -16.81 24.09 5.06
CA ALA A 56 -17.68 24.42 3.92
C ALA A 56 -18.11 25.90 3.92
N ARG A 57 -18.37 26.49 5.09
CA ARG A 57 -18.70 27.93 5.24
C ARG A 57 -17.51 28.84 4.93
N LEU A 58 -16.29 28.44 5.26
CA LEU A 58 -15.07 29.20 4.93
C LEU A 58 -14.77 29.17 3.42
N ALA A 59 -14.98 28.03 2.76
CA ALA A 59 -14.80 27.91 1.32
C ALA A 59 -15.80 28.77 0.51
N ALA A 60 -17.04 28.92 0.99
CA ALA A 60 -18.05 29.76 0.35
C ALA A 60 -17.74 31.26 0.40
N GLY A 61 -16.99 31.73 1.41
CA GLY A 61 -16.60 33.14 1.53
C GLY A 61 -15.48 33.57 0.59
N ALA A 62 -14.69 32.64 0.05
CA ALA A 62 -13.49 32.93 -0.74
C ALA A 62 -13.74 33.22 -2.23
N LEU A 63 -14.98 33.08 -2.72
CA LEU A 63 -15.34 33.22 -4.14
C LEU A 63 -16.03 34.55 -4.50
N GLY A 64 -16.13 35.49 -3.56
CA GLY A 64 -16.75 36.80 -3.77
C GLY A 64 -15.76 37.97 -3.67
N GLY A 65 -15.05 38.30 -4.74
CA GLY A 65 -14.16 39.48 -4.76
C GLY A 65 -13.52 39.79 -6.12
N ARG A 66 -14.06 40.78 -6.85
CA ARG A 66 -13.43 41.36 -8.06
C ARG A 66 -12.47 42.49 -7.66
N GLY A 67 -11.27 42.54 -8.24
CA GLY A 67 -10.38 43.71 -8.11
C GLY A 67 -9.08 43.60 -8.90
N ARG A 68 -8.82 44.55 -9.82
CA ARG A 68 -7.55 44.69 -10.57
C ARG A 68 -6.50 45.42 -9.72
N VAL A 69 -5.22 44.99 -9.78
CA VAL A 69 -4.06 45.91 -9.81
C VAL A 69 -2.97 45.35 -10.75
N ARG A 70 -2.16 46.23 -11.34
CA ARG A 70 -1.08 45.97 -12.32
C ARG A 70 0.27 45.68 -11.63
N GLY A 71 1.17 44.98 -12.33
CA GLY A 71 2.47 45.60 -12.66
C GLY A 71 3.77 44.85 -12.32
N ARG A 72 4.66 44.83 -13.33
CA ARG A 72 6.11 44.56 -13.32
C ARG A 72 6.55 43.11 -13.03
N GLY A 73 7.68 42.75 -13.65
CA GLY A 73 8.34 41.44 -13.54
C GLY A 73 9.86 41.61 -13.70
N LEU A 74 10.59 40.52 -13.88
CA LEU A 74 12.03 40.49 -14.19
C LEU A 74 12.39 39.19 -14.95
N ARG A 75 13.48 39.22 -15.72
CA ARG A 75 14.07 38.11 -16.49
C ARG A 75 15.53 37.85 -16.02
N ILE A 76 16.28 37.02 -16.77
CA ILE A 76 17.66 36.53 -16.58
C ILE A 76 17.63 35.18 -15.83
N SER A 77 17.96 34.00 -16.39
CA SER A 77 18.67 33.57 -17.61
C SER A 77 20.17 33.84 -17.67
N ASP A 78 20.96 32.97 -17.02
CA ASP A 78 22.34 32.66 -17.38
C ASP A 78 22.65 31.17 -17.16
N LEU A 79 23.56 30.63 -17.98
CA LEU A 79 23.92 29.22 -18.16
C LEU A 79 25.46 29.09 -18.08
N PRO A 80 26.06 27.92 -17.79
CA PRO A 80 26.44 27.03 -18.89
C PRO A 80 26.38 25.51 -18.60
N ALA A 81 26.52 24.73 -19.68
CA ALA A 81 26.49 23.26 -19.70
C ALA A 81 27.90 22.64 -19.82
N GLN A 82 28.01 21.49 -20.53
CA GLN A 82 29.22 20.76 -21.00
C GLN A 82 29.75 19.65 -20.05
N HIS A 83 30.22 18.46 -20.47
CA HIS A 83 30.19 17.71 -21.76
C HIS A 83 30.59 16.23 -21.49
N GLY A 84 30.24 15.24 -22.35
CA GLY A 84 30.90 13.90 -22.34
C GLY A 84 30.10 12.67 -22.86
N ARG A 85 30.75 11.78 -23.63
CA ARG A 85 30.20 10.52 -24.23
C ARG A 85 31.15 9.33 -23.91
N HIS A 86 31.03 8.05 -24.33
CA HIS A 86 30.25 7.28 -25.34
C HIS A 86 30.00 5.83 -24.79
N PRO A 87 29.42 4.82 -25.52
CA PRO A 87 28.75 3.65 -24.92
C PRO A 87 29.47 2.28 -24.98
N GLY A 88 28.95 1.29 -24.24
CA GLY A 88 29.29 -0.15 -24.28
C GLY A 88 28.04 -1.06 -24.24
N PRO A 89 28.16 -2.38 -24.49
CA PRO A 89 27.11 -3.18 -25.15
C PRO A 89 25.95 -3.65 -24.27
N ARG A 90 24.78 -3.86 -24.91
CA ARG A 90 23.58 -4.46 -24.31
C ARG A 90 23.47 -5.94 -24.70
N VAL A 91 23.40 -6.83 -23.72
CA VAL A 91 22.94 -8.22 -23.91
C VAL A 91 21.50 -8.30 -23.40
N SER A 92 20.59 -8.74 -24.25
CA SER A 92 19.16 -8.85 -23.95
C SER A 92 18.84 -10.23 -23.36
N SER A 93 18.21 -10.26 -22.19
CA SER A 93 17.55 -11.46 -21.65
C SER A 93 16.20 -11.06 -21.06
N GLU A 94 15.15 -11.22 -21.86
CA GLU A 94 13.78 -10.82 -21.53
C GLU A 94 13.06 -11.96 -20.77
N PRO A 95 12.60 -11.75 -19.52
CA PRO A 95 11.82 -12.76 -18.80
C PRO A 95 10.39 -12.86 -19.37
N PRO A 96 9.73 -14.03 -19.27
CA PRO A 96 8.50 -14.30 -20.01
C PRO A 96 7.30 -13.47 -19.53
N ALA A 97 6.47 -13.05 -20.49
CA ALA A 97 5.27 -12.27 -20.23
C ALA A 97 4.18 -13.07 -19.48
N PRO A 98 3.52 -12.52 -18.45
CA PRO A 98 2.36 -13.13 -17.84
C PRO A 98 1.16 -13.05 -18.81
N SER A 99 0.53 -14.19 -19.08
CA SER A 99 -0.70 -14.30 -19.86
C SER A 99 -1.80 -13.41 -19.29
N GLY A 100 -2.33 -12.50 -20.11
CA GLY A 100 -3.35 -11.54 -19.71
C GLY A 100 -4.70 -12.16 -19.34
N PRO A 101 -5.62 -11.39 -18.74
CA PRO A 101 -6.94 -11.88 -18.34
C PRO A 101 -7.70 -12.41 -19.56
N ALA A 102 -8.30 -13.59 -19.42
CA ALA A 102 -9.09 -14.22 -20.47
C ALA A 102 -10.20 -13.28 -20.97
N ALA A 103 -10.35 -13.18 -22.29
CA ALA A 103 -11.27 -12.24 -22.91
C ALA A 103 -12.72 -12.59 -22.55
N SER A 104 -13.38 -11.72 -21.79
CA SER A 104 -14.83 -11.73 -21.63
C SER A 104 -15.49 -11.10 -22.86
N SER A 105 -16.52 -11.75 -23.39
CA SER A 105 -17.12 -11.49 -24.71
C SER A 105 -17.94 -10.19 -24.83
N GLY A 106 -17.94 -9.32 -23.82
CA GLY A 106 -18.82 -8.14 -23.77
C GLY A 106 -18.28 -6.88 -24.46
N ALA A 107 -16.97 -6.61 -24.42
CA ALA A 107 -16.41 -5.34 -24.94
C ALA A 107 -14.91 -5.42 -25.30
N PRO A 108 -14.55 -6.03 -26.46
CA PRO A 108 -13.15 -6.22 -26.86
C PRO A 108 -12.34 -4.91 -26.90
N ALA A 109 -12.92 -3.82 -27.42
CA ALA A 109 -12.24 -2.53 -27.50
C ALA A 109 -11.93 -1.93 -26.11
N ALA A 110 -12.83 -2.08 -25.14
CA ALA A 110 -12.60 -1.60 -23.77
C ALA A 110 -11.48 -2.39 -23.07
N ALA A 111 -11.46 -3.71 -23.24
CA ALA A 111 -10.37 -4.56 -22.75
C ALA A 111 -9.01 -4.16 -23.35
N GLN A 112 -8.97 -3.87 -24.66
CA GLN A 112 -7.75 -3.41 -25.35
C GLN A 112 -7.28 -2.02 -24.87
N VAL A 113 -8.21 -1.08 -24.64
CA VAL A 113 -7.90 0.23 -24.05
C VAL A 113 -7.24 0.07 -22.67
N LEU A 114 -7.82 -0.75 -21.79
CA LEU A 114 -7.28 -1.02 -20.46
C LEU A 114 -5.92 -1.74 -20.54
N ALA A 115 -5.73 -2.64 -21.51
CA ALA A 115 -4.46 -3.31 -21.74
C ALA A 115 -3.35 -2.34 -22.18
N VAL A 116 -3.65 -1.36 -23.05
CA VAL A 116 -2.70 -0.32 -23.47
C VAL A 116 -2.31 0.59 -22.30
N LEU A 117 -3.28 1.10 -21.53
CA LEU A 117 -3.00 1.93 -20.36
C LEU A 117 -2.23 1.15 -19.28
N GLY A 118 -2.62 -0.09 -19.03
CA GLY A 118 -1.94 -0.99 -18.09
C GLY A 118 -0.52 -1.35 -18.51
N LEU A 119 -0.25 -1.48 -19.82
CA LEU A 119 1.12 -1.65 -20.33
C LEU A 119 1.94 -0.39 -20.07
N LEU A 120 1.48 0.78 -20.54
CA LEU A 120 2.21 2.04 -20.39
C LEU A 120 2.50 2.38 -18.91
N ALA A 121 1.58 2.06 -18.00
CA ALA A 121 1.77 2.24 -16.55
C ALA A 121 2.87 1.36 -15.92
N ARG A 122 3.26 0.25 -16.56
CA ARG A 122 4.34 -0.65 -16.07
C ARG A 122 5.74 -0.23 -16.53
N HIS A 123 5.86 0.63 -17.53
CA HIS A 123 7.15 1.06 -18.07
C HIS A 123 7.52 2.46 -17.58
N LEU A 124 8.76 2.61 -17.09
CA LEU A 124 9.30 3.91 -16.68
C LEU A 124 9.59 4.84 -17.86
N GLU A 125 9.84 4.27 -19.05
CA GLU A 125 10.15 5.01 -20.27
C GLU A 125 8.98 4.94 -21.27
N PRO A 126 8.78 5.98 -22.10
CA PRO A 126 7.82 5.97 -23.20
C PRO A 126 8.06 4.80 -24.17
N LEU A 127 7.00 4.14 -24.66
CA LEU A 127 7.07 2.99 -25.57
C LEU A 127 6.76 3.37 -27.03
N PRO A 128 7.48 2.83 -28.02
CA PRO A 128 7.07 2.97 -29.42
C PRO A 128 5.81 2.14 -29.69
N ALA A 129 4.93 2.61 -30.59
CA ALA A 129 3.68 1.90 -30.93
C ALA A 129 3.90 0.44 -31.39
N ALA A 130 5.06 0.14 -31.99
CA ALA A 130 5.43 -1.23 -32.39
C ALA A 130 5.65 -2.17 -31.19
N ALA A 131 6.19 -1.67 -30.07
CA ALA A 131 6.29 -2.45 -28.84
C ALA A 131 4.90 -2.70 -28.24
N VAL A 132 4.07 -1.65 -28.14
CA VAL A 132 2.68 -1.78 -27.65
C VAL A 132 1.87 -2.79 -28.48
N ALA A 133 2.05 -2.84 -29.80
CA ALA A 133 1.39 -3.81 -30.67
C ALA A 133 1.87 -5.25 -30.38
N ARG A 134 3.19 -5.46 -30.31
CA ARG A 134 3.81 -6.75 -30.05
C ARG A 134 3.45 -7.29 -28.66
N ASP A 135 3.63 -6.47 -27.62
CA ASP A 135 3.51 -6.87 -26.21
C ASP A 135 2.07 -7.18 -25.79
N LEU A 136 1.08 -6.71 -26.57
CA LEU A 136 -0.34 -6.97 -26.38
C LEU A 136 -0.96 -7.88 -27.45
N GLY A 137 -0.17 -8.37 -28.42
CA GLY A 137 -0.66 -9.18 -29.55
C GLY A 137 -1.70 -8.46 -30.43
N LEU A 138 -1.65 -7.14 -30.51
CA LEU A 138 -2.64 -6.33 -31.22
C LEU A 138 -2.23 -6.03 -32.67
N PRO A 139 -3.16 -6.05 -33.64
CA PRO A 139 -2.88 -5.58 -34.99
C PRO A 139 -2.38 -4.13 -34.99
N ARG A 140 -1.35 -3.84 -35.79
CA ARG A 140 -0.71 -2.51 -35.86
C ARG A 140 -1.74 -1.38 -36.08
N SER A 141 -2.70 -1.57 -36.98
CA SER A 141 -3.78 -0.61 -37.27
C SER A 141 -4.68 -0.36 -36.05
N THR A 142 -5.02 -1.41 -35.29
CA THR A 142 -5.77 -1.31 -34.03
C THR A 142 -4.97 -0.56 -32.98
N THR A 143 -3.68 -0.86 -32.81
CA THR A 143 -2.81 -0.18 -31.85
C THR A 143 -2.72 1.32 -32.12
N TYR A 144 -2.55 1.75 -33.37
CA TYR A 144 -2.54 3.18 -33.71
C TYR A 144 -3.88 3.85 -33.47
N LYS A 145 -5.02 3.19 -33.77
CA LYS A 145 -6.37 3.73 -33.46
C LYS A 145 -6.58 3.91 -31.96
N LEU A 146 -6.16 2.94 -31.14
CA LEU A 146 -6.26 3.00 -29.67
C LEU A 146 -5.37 4.11 -29.08
N LEU A 147 -4.11 4.21 -29.53
CA LEU A 147 -3.18 5.25 -29.09
C LEU A 147 -3.65 6.65 -29.52
N ALA A 148 -4.24 6.80 -30.70
CA ALA A 148 -4.84 8.06 -31.15
C ALA A 148 -6.07 8.44 -30.32
N ALA A 149 -6.99 7.50 -30.05
CA ALA A 149 -8.17 7.75 -29.23
C ALA A 149 -7.79 8.12 -27.78
N LEU A 150 -6.85 7.40 -27.18
CA LEU A 150 -6.31 7.70 -25.86
C LEU A 150 -5.52 9.02 -25.82
N GLY A 151 -4.85 9.37 -26.91
CA GLY A 151 -4.17 10.66 -27.09
C GLY A 151 -5.15 11.83 -27.12
N ASN A 152 -6.20 11.72 -27.95
CA ASN A 152 -7.28 12.71 -28.04
C ASN A 152 -8.03 12.88 -26.71
N ALA A 153 -8.13 11.81 -25.90
CA ALA A 153 -8.72 11.84 -24.57
C ALA A 153 -7.72 12.25 -23.46
N GLY A 154 -6.47 12.61 -23.78
CA GLY A 154 -5.46 13.07 -22.83
C GLY A 154 -4.88 12.00 -21.88
N TYR A 155 -5.26 10.74 -22.03
CA TYR A 155 -4.79 9.61 -21.21
C TYR A 155 -3.44 9.06 -21.66
N VAL A 156 -3.07 9.30 -22.90
CA VAL A 156 -1.75 9.00 -23.48
C VAL A 156 -1.17 10.29 -24.04
N THR A 157 0.14 10.47 -23.95
CA THR A 157 0.87 11.53 -24.66
C THR A 157 1.82 10.91 -25.67
N HIS A 158 1.99 11.57 -26.81
CA HIS A 158 2.97 11.20 -27.84
C HIS A 158 4.17 12.15 -27.75
N VAL A 159 5.36 11.59 -27.58
CA VAL A 159 6.65 12.30 -27.48
C VAL A 159 7.23 12.41 -28.90
N PRO A 160 7.12 13.56 -29.59
CA PRO A 160 7.40 13.65 -31.03
C PRO A 160 8.86 13.35 -31.39
N GLU A 161 9.80 13.76 -30.53
CA GLU A 161 11.25 13.65 -30.71
C GLU A 161 11.70 12.18 -30.77
N THR A 162 10.98 11.30 -30.08
CA THR A 162 11.31 9.87 -29.97
C THR A 162 10.30 8.95 -30.63
N ARG A 163 9.16 9.48 -31.11
CA ARG A 163 8.00 8.74 -31.66
C ARG A 163 7.47 7.67 -30.72
N ARG A 164 7.41 8.00 -29.43
CA ARG A 164 6.99 7.11 -28.33
C ARG A 164 5.75 7.63 -27.63
N TYR A 165 5.09 6.76 -26.91
CA TYR A 165 3.86 7.01 -26.18
C TYR A 165 4.09 6.77 -24.69
N ALA A 166 3.55 7.65 -23.85
CA ALA A 166 3.58 7.56 -22.39
C ALA A 166 2.19 7.87 -21.82
N LEU A 167 2.01 7.74 -20.51
CA LEU A 167 0.78 8.21 -19.87
C LEU A 167 0.65 9.74 -19.98
N GLY A 168 -0.55 10.20 -20.30
CA GLY A 168 -0.90 11.62 -20.38
C GLY A 168 -1.49 12.16 -19.08
N LEU A 169 -1.77 13.48 -19.05
CA LEU A 169 -2.22 14.18 -17.85
C LEU A 169 -3.56 13.64 -17.29
N ALA A 170 -4.50 13.23 -18.15
CA ALA A 170 -5.78 12.69 -17.69
C ALA A 170 -5.64 11.39 -16.88
N ALA A 171 -4.60 10.58 -17.17
CA ALA A 171 -4.28 9.38 -16.39
C ALA A 171 -3.77 9.76 -14.98
N PHE A 172 -2.95 10.81 -14.87
CA PHE A 172 -2.52 11.36 -13.58
C PHE A 172 -3.69 11.98 -12.79
N GLU A 173 -4.59 12.70 -13.46
CA GLU A 173 -5.77 13.30 -12.83
C GLU A 173 -6.74 12.24 -12.29
N LEU A 174 -6.95 11.14 -13.04
CA LEU A 174 -7.76 9.99 -12.62
C LEU A 174 -7.16 9.30 -11.39
N GLY A 175 -5.85 9.01 -11.41
CA GLY A 175 -5.14 8.44 -10.25
C GLY A 175 -5.17 9.38 -9.04
N SER A 176 -5.03 10.69 -9.26
CA SER A 176 -5.14 11.71 -8.22
C SER A 176 -6.56 11.83 -7.67
N ALA A 177 -7.60 11.67 -8.50
CA ALA A 177 -8.99 11.63 -8.07
C ALA A 177 -9.27 10.41 -7.18
N TYR A 178 -8.75 9.23 -7.55
CA TYR A 178 -8.80 8.03 -6.71
C TYR A 178 -8.13 8.28 -5.35
N ALA A 179 -6.94 8.89 -5.33
CA ALA A 179 -6.26 9.24 -4.08
C ALA A 179 -7.08 10.22 -3.22
N ARG A 180 -7.65 11.28 -3.82
CA ARG A 180 -8.51 12.27 -3.12
C ARG A 180 -9.80 11.69 -2.54
N GLN A 181 -10.36 10.63 -3.13
CA GLN A 181 -11.56 9.96 -2.61
C GLN A 181 -11.30 9.09 -1.36
N ALA A 182 -10.03 8.99 -0.91
CA ALA A 182 -9.59 8.22 0.25
C ALA A 182 -10.19 6.79 0.40
N PRO A 183 -10.33 6.01 -0.70
CA PRO A 183 -10.97 4.69 -0.64
C PRO A 183 -10.22 3.75 0.30
N LEU A 184 -8.88 3.82 0.33
CA LEU A 184 -8.04 3.03 1.23
C LEU A 184 -8.34 3.31 2.71
N ALA A 185 -8.47 4.58 3.12
CA ALA A 185 -8.79 4.91 4.50
C ALA A 185 -10.21 4.46 4.88
N ARG A 186 -11.18 4.65 3.97
CA ARG A 186 -12.58 4.24 4.14
C ARG A 186 -12.75 2.71 4.26
N ILE A 187 -12.08 1.94 3.39
CA ILE A 187 -12.14 0.47 3.35
C ILE A 187 -11.27 -0.14 4.46
N GLY A 188 -10.12 0.48 4.75
CA GLY A 188 -9.14 0.04 5.72
C GLY A 188 -9.55 0.26 7.17
N ARG A 189 -10.18 1.40 7.51
CA ARG A 189 -10.60 1.70 8.89
C ARG A 189 -11.38 0.59 9.61
N PRO A 190 -12.41 -0.05 9.02
CA PRO A 190 -13.09 -1.18 9.67
C PRO A 190 -12.23 -2.46 9.75
N VAL A 191 -11.17 -2.59 8.95
CA VAL A 191 -10.19 -3.70 9.08
C VAL A 191 -9.23 -3.42 10.24
N VAL A 192 -8.64 -2.22 10.31
CA VAL A 192 -7.77 -1.81 11.43
C VAL A 192 -8.53 -1.85 12.75
N ALA A 193 -9.77 -1.33 12.81
CA ALA A 193 -10.59 -1.37 14.02
C ALA A 193 -10.81 -2.81 14.53
N ARG A 194 -11.09 -3.78 13.65
CA ARG A 194 -11.21 -5.19 14.05
C ARG A 194 -9.89 -5.80 14.51
N LEU A 195 -8.78 -5.43 13.89
CA LEU A 195 -7.44 -5.88 14.30
C LEU A 195 -7.11 -5.38 15.72
N VAL A 196 -7.41 -4.11 15.99
CA VAL A 196 -7.29 -3.46 17.32
C VAL A 196 -8.22 -4.11 18.34
N ASP A 197 -9.50 -4.31 18.00
CA ASP A 197 -10.49 -4.98 18.87
C ASP A 197 -10.09 -6.45 19.18
N THR A 198 -9.25 -7.09 18.34
CA THR A 198 -8.79 -8.48 18.50
C THR A 198 -7.48 -8.57 19.30
N LEU A 199 -6.54 -7.67 19.05
CA LEU A 199 -5.18 -7.72 19.63
C LEU A 199 -4.99 -6.84 20.87
N GLY A 200 -5.83 -5.82 21.08
CA GLY A 200 -5.64 -4.83 22.16
C GLY A 200 -4.46 -3.87 21.96
N LEU A 201 -3.85 -3.88 20.77
CA LEU A 201 -2.70 -3.04 20.41
C LEU A 201 -3.14 -1.83 19.58
N THR A 202 -2.29 -0.81 19.44
CA THR A 202 -2.59 0.30 18.51
C THR A 202 -2.32 -0.16 17.08
N GLY A 203 -3.26 0.05 16.17
CA GLY A 203 -3.18 -0.43 14.79
C GLY A 203 -3.17 0.73 13.79
N HIS A 204 -2.41 0.57 12.73
CA HIS A 204 -2.25 1.58 11.69
C HIS A 204 -2.41 1.01 10.28
N LEU A 205 -2.78 1.89 9.35
CA LEU A 205 -2.68 1.69 7.91
C LEU A 205 -1.88 2.85 7.33
N ALA A 206 -0.79 2.53 6.64
CA ALA A 206 0.13 3.50 6.05
C ALA A 206 0.26 3.31 4.53
N VAL A 207 0.59 4.39 3.83
CA VAL A 207 1.03 4.37 2.42
C VAL A 207 2.44 4.92 2.29
N LEU A 208 3.19 4.44 1.30
CA LEU A 208 4.51 4.97 0.98
C LEU A 208 4.38 6.23 0.11
N HIS A 209 5.14 7.26 0.42
CA HIS A 209 5.23 8.49 -0.35
C HIS A 209 6.69 8.93 -0.43
N GLY A 210 7.36 8.56 -1.53
CA GLY A 210 8.80 8.74 -1.68
C GLY A 210 9.56 7.91 -0.63
N ARG A 211 10.33 8.59 0.24
CA ARG A 211 11.09 7.98 1.33
C ARG A 211 10.32 7.87 2.65
N ASP A 212 9.09 8.39 2.74
CA ASP A 212 8.29 8.43 3.96
C ASP A 212 7.09 7.48 3.89
N VAL A 213 6.56 7.11 5.06
CA VAL A 213 5.21 6.59 5.20
C VAL A 213 4.24 7.65 5.74
N LEU A 214 3.01 7.63 5.24
CA LEU A 214 1.90 8.48 5.67
C LEU A 214 0.83 7.62 6.34
N TYR A 215 0.47 7.90 7.59
CA TYR A 215 -0.59 7.18 8.29
C TYR A 215 -1.98 7.69 7.90
N VAL A 216 -2.71 6.91 7.11
CA VAL A 216 -4.07 7.22 6.62
C VAL A 216 -5.17 6.70 7.55
N VAL A 217 -4.84 5.73 8.41
CA VAL A 217 -5.68 5.29 9.53
C VAL A 217 -4.80 5.01 10.74
N GLN A 218 -5.22 5.49 11.90
CA GLN A 218 -4.85 4.97 13.21
C GLN A 218 -6.15 4.61 13.94
N GLU A 219 -6.18 3.45 14.58
CA GLU A 219 -7.19 3.05 15.56
C GLU A 219 -6.44 2.59 16.82
N ARG A 220 -6.96 2.96 18.00
CA ARG A 220 -6.26 2.80 19.28
C ARG A 220 -7.11 1.94 20.21
N ALA A 221 -6.51 0.95 20.86
CA ALA A 221 -7.17 0.26 21.96
C ALA A 221 -7.27 1.19 23.18
N SER A 222 -8.32 1.02 23.99
CA SER A 222 -8.52 1.78 25.22
C SER A 222 -7.33 1.61 26.16
N GLY A 223 -6.77 2.72 26.66
CA GLY A 223 -5.63 2.72 27.59
C GLY A 223 -4.23 2.74 26.94
N GLN A 224 -4.09 2.71 25.61
CA GLN A 224 -2.77 2.74 24.95
C GLN A 224 -2.18 4.17 24.87
N PRO A 225 -0.92 4.40 25.28
CA PRO A 225 -0.31 5.73 25.41
C PRO A 225 -0.15 6.45 24.07
N THR A 226 -0.41 7.76 24.04
CA THR A 226 -0.38 8.60 22.82
C THR A 226 0.92 8.39 22.04
N LEU A 227 0.79 8.14 20.73
CA LEU A 227 1.92 7.81 19.87
C LEU A 227 2.27 9.02 19.01
N VAL A 228 3.56 9.15 18.66
CA VAL A 228 4.03 10.13 17.65
C VAL A 228 3.46 9.84 16.25
N SER A 229 2.88 8.65 16.03
CA SER A 229 2.35 8.14 14.75
C SER A 229 0.88 8.46 14.50
N ASP A 230 0.39 9.63 14.92
CA ASP A 230 -1.01 10.02 14.70
C ASP A 230 -1.36 10.11 13.18
N VAL A 231 -2.66 10.19 12.88
CA VAL A 231 -3.14 10.33 11.49
C VAL A 231 -2.55 11.60 10.87
N ASP A 232 -2.19 11.53 9.59
CA ASP A 232 -1.48 12.58 8.82
C ASP A 232 -0.02 12.84 9.22
N VAL A 233 0.55 12.09 10.18
CA VAL A 233 1.99 12.13 10.46
C VAL A 233 2.80 11.42 9.37
N ARG A 234 3.90 12.08 8.94
CA ARG A 234 4.95 11.49 8.12
C ARG A 234 6.05 10.88 8.99
N LEU A 235 6.49 9.67 8.68
CA LEU A 235 7.69 9.07 9.28
C LEU A 235 8.62 8.50 8.20
N PRO A 236 9.95 8.49 8.40
CA PRO A 236 10.88 7.89 7.44
C PRO A 236 10.61 6.39 7.28
N ALA A 237 10.42 5.94 6.03
CA ALA A 237 10.00 4.57 5.75
C ALA A 237 11.04 3.53 6.17
N HIS A 238 12.34 3.86 6.09
CA HIS A 238 13.42 2.98 6.52
C HIS A 238 13.48 2.74 8.04
N LEU A 239 12.86 3.61 8.85
CA LEU A 239 12.82 3.50 10.32
C LEU A 239 11.50 2.95 10.87
N THR A 240 10.55 2.52 10.04
CA THR A 240 9.22 2.06 10.51
C THR A 240 8.95 0.63 10.07
N ALA A 241 8.26 -0.18 10.89
CA ALA A 241 7.82 -1.51 10.45
C ALA A 241 6.90 -1.41 9.22
N SER A 242 6.00 -0.42 9.18
CA SER A 242 5.14 -0.13 8.03
C SER A 242 5.94 0.13 6.75
N GLY A 243 6.95 1.01 6.83
CA GLY A 243 7.77 1.39 5.68
C GLY A 243 8.72 0.29 5.23
N LEU A 244 9.39 -0.39 6.17
CA LEU A 244 10.21 -1.56 5.86
C LEU A 244 9.40 -2.69 5.19
N ALA A 245 8.15 -2.91 5.62
CA ALA A 245 7.24 -3.85 4.98
C ALA A 245 6.88 -3.47 3.53
N MET A 246 6.62 -2.19 3.25
CA MET A 246 6.37 -1.71 1.88
C MET A 246 7.64 -1.74 1.03
N LEU A 247 8.77 -1.21 1.52
CA LEU A 247 10.05 -1.18 0.83
C LEU A 247 10.56 -2.60 0.49
N ALA A 248 10.31 -3.59 1.34
CA ALA A 248 10.69 -4.98 1.09
C ALA A 248 9.87 -5.64 -0.02
N ALA A 249 8.66 -5.12 -0.28
CA ALA A 249 7.75 -5.56 -1.33
C ALA A 249 7.95 -4.80 -2.67
N LEU A 250 8.71 -3.70 -2.70
CA LEU A 250 9.07 -3.00 -3.92
C LEU A 250 10.18 -3.73 -4.72
N PRO A 251 10.21 -3.56 -6.06
CA PRO A 251 11.37 -3.88 -6.87
C PRO A 251 12.66 -3.22 -6.34
N ALA A 252 13.76 -3.98 -6.27
CA ALA A 252 15.03 -3.51 -5.73
C ALA A 252 15.58 -2.26 -6.45
N ALA A 253 15.25 -2.06 -7.73
CA ALA A 253 15.61 -0.86 -8.48
C ALA A 253 14.91 0.40 -7.94
N GLN A 254 13.63 0.32 -7.57
CA GLN A 254 12.89 1.44 -6.98
C GLN A 254 13.43 1.79 -5.60
N VAL A 255 13.76 0.78 -4.77
CA VAL A 255 14.41 1.02 -3.46
C VAL A 255 15.76 1.71 -3.61
N ARG A 256 16.58 1.33 -4.61
CA ARG A 256 17.85 2.01 -4.90
C ARG A 256 17.66 3.46 -5.37
N ALA A 257 16.62 3.75 -6.14
CA ALA A 257 16.30 5.10 -6.58
C ALA A 257 15.82 6.00 -5.42
N LEU A 258 15.13 5.42 -4.43
CA LEU A 258 14.71 6.11 -3.20
C LEU A 258 15.87 6.32 -2.21
N PHE A 259 16.81 5.37 -2.14
CA PHE A 259 17.95 5.38 -1.21
C PHE A 259 19.29 5.15 -1.93
N PRO A 260 19.74 6.11 -2.76
CA PRO A 260 20.98 5.97 -3.54
C PRO A 260 22.25 5.97 -2.67
N ASP A 261 22.31 6.84 -1.66
CA ASP A 261 23.47 7.10 -0.81
C ASP A 261 23.06 7.39 0.66
N ARG A 262 24.02 7.74 1.53
CA ARG A 262 23.77 8.03 2.95
C ARG A 262 22.96 9.32 3.20
N GLY A 263 23.05 10.32 2.33
CA GLY A 263 22.23 11.55 2.41
C GLY A 263 20.74 11.31 2.18
N ALA A 264 20.37 10.13 1.66
CA ALA A 264 18.98 9.72 1.57
C ALA A 264 18.34 9.37 2.94
N PHE A 265 19.15 9.14 3.99
CA PHE A 265 18.69 8.61 5.27
C PHE A 265 18.52 9.71 6.33
N VAL A 266 17.32 9.76 6.91
CA VAL A 266 17.06 10.53 8.14
C VAL A 266 17.54 9.71 9.33
N ARG A 267 18.43 10.28 10.16
CA ARG A 267 18.72 9.78 11.52
C ARG A 267 17.73 10.40 12.50
N ARG A 268 17.30 9.61 13.48
CA ARG A 268 16.36 10.05 14.53
C ARG A 268 16.82 9.58 15.91
N HIS A 269 17.10 8.30 16.01
CA HIS A 269 17.80 7.65 17.12
C HIS A 269 18.93 6.79 16.53
N ASP A 270 19.84 6.28 17.35
CA ASP A 270 20.96 5.45 16.91
C ASP A 270 20.56 3.97 16.68
N THR A 271 19.35 3.77 16.13
CA THR A 271 18.80 2.46 15.78
C THR A 271 18.08 2.51 14.43
N GLY A 272 18.12 1.39 13.72
CA GLY A 272 17.56 1.26 12.37
C GLY A 272 18.60 1.44 11.25
N PRO A 273 18.24 1.20 9.99
CA PRO A 273 19.17 1.27 8.85
C PRO A 273 19.57 2.71 8.52
N ASP A 274 20.87 2.99 8.44
CA ASP A 274 21.43 4.34 8.19
C ASP A 274 22.05 4.53 6.79
N SER A 275 22.02 3.48 5.98
CA SER A 275 22.79 3.40 4.74
C SER A 275 22.19 2.41 3.75
N PRO A 276 22.48 2.53 2.44
CA PRO A 276 21.93 1.62 1.42
C PRO A 276 22.28 0.15 1.67
N ALA A 277 23.44 -0.14 2.27
CA ALA A 277 23.85 -1.50 2.62
C ALA A 277 23.03 -2.06 3.81
N ALA A 278 22.92 -1.31 4.90
CA ALA A 278 22.11 -1.68 6.07
C ALA A 278 20.64 -1.87 5.69
N LEU A 279 20.09 -0.98 4.86
CA LEU A 279 18.71 -1.09 4.39
C LEU A 279 18.50 -2.34 3.54
N ARG A 280 19.41 -2.65 2.60
CA ARG A 280 19.32 -3.90 1.81
C ARG A 280 19.32 -5.15 2.70
N ALA A 281 20.17 -5.19 3.73
CA ALA A 281 20.21 -6.30 4.69
C ALA A 281 18.89 -6.42 5.47
N ALA A 282 18.38 -5.32 6.03
CA ALA A 282 17.10 -5.29 6.73
C ALA A 282 15.95 -5.78 5.83
N LEU A 283 15.83 -5.25 4.61
CA LEU A 283 14.77 -5.65 3.68
C LEU A 283 14.88 -7.12 3.21
N THR A 284 16.08 -7.71 3.20
CA THR A 284 16.24 -9.15 2.99
C THR A 284 15.69 -9.94 4.16
N GLY A 285 15.99 -9.55 5.40
CA GLY A 285 15.36 -10.15 6.59
C GLY A 285 13.83 -10.07 6.55
N VAL A 286 13.27 -8.91 6.18
CA VAL A 286 11.82 -8.72 6.01
C VAL A 286 11.22 -9.65 4.96
N ARG A 287 11.91 -9.86 3.82
CA ARG A 287 11.46 -10.80 2.78
C ARG A 287 11.47 -12.25 3.27
N THR A 288 12.51 -12.66 3.98
CA THR A 288 12.64 -14.04 4.51
C THR A 288 11.61 -14.33 5.60
N ALA A 289 11.41 -13.40 6.55
CA ALA A 289 10.41 -13.55 7.61
C ALA A 289 8.97 -13.34 7.11
N GLY A 290 8.79 -12.58 6.02
CA GLY A 290 7.49 -12.20 5.46
C GLY A 290 6.73 -11.18 6.32
N TYR A 291 7.42 -10.44 7.19
CA TYR A 291 6.92 -9.30 7.96
C TYR A 291 8.12 -8.43 8.39
N ALA A 292 7.86 -7.16 8.67
CA ALA A 292 8.86 -6.25 9.22
C ALA A 292 8.66 -6.06 10.72
N ARG A 293 9.76 -5.85 11.44
CA ARG A 293 9.79 -5.48 12.85
C ARG A 293 10.61 -4.19 13.01
N GLU A 294 10.18 -3.35 13.92
CA GLU A 294 10.87 -2.14 14.38
C GLU A 294 10.81 -2.11 15.90
N ALA A 295 11.87 -1.60 16.54
CA ALA A 295 12.00 -1.50 17.98
C ALA A 295 12.86 -0.27 18.31
N GLY A 296 12.23 0.78 18.85
CA GLY A 296 12.91 1.98 19.31
C GLY A 296 13.49 2.91 18.23
N SER A 297 13.27 2.66 16.93
CA SER A 297 13.83 3.48 15.84
C SER A 297 12.97 4.69 15.51
N VAL A 298 11.66 4.61 15.76
CA VAL A 298 10.77 5.77 15.78
C VAL A 298 10.70 6.39 17.17
N THR A 299 10.41 5.59 18.18
CA THR A 299 10.17 6.06 19.55
C THR A 299 10.76 5.03 20.51
N PRO A 300 11.78 5.37 21.32
CA PRO A 300 12.35 4.46 22.31
C PRO A 300 11.28 3.91 23.26
N GLY A 301 11.42 2.65 23.66
CA GLY A 301 10.44 1.97 24.51
C GLY A 301 9.22 1.40 23.78
N LEU A 302 9.14 1.55 22.44
CA LEU A 302 8.07 0.97 21.62
C LEU A 302 8.61 -0.05 20.62
N GLN A 303 7.76 -1.02 20.29
CA GLN A 303 7.95 -1.95 19.17
C GLN A 303 6.76 -1.92 18.22
N SER A 304 7.03 -2.23 16.97
CA SER A 304 5.99 -2.45 15.96
C SER A 304 6.32 -3.62 15.04
N VAL A 305 5.26 -4.27 14.53
CA VAL A 305 5.37 -5.19 13.38
C VAL A 305 4.42 -4.77 12.28
N GLY A 306 4.84 -4.97 11.03
CA GLY A 306 4.12 -4.55 9.84
C GLY A 306 4.16 -5.58 8.71
N VAL A 307 3.12 -5.60 7.91
CA VAL A 307 2.99 -6.43 6.70
C VAL A 307 2.51 -5.57 5.52
N PRO A 308 3.01 -5.81 4.30
CA PRO A 308 2.51 -5.11 3.13
C PRO A 308 1.07 -5.54 2.82
N VAL A 309 0.34 -4.65 2.17
CA VAL A 309 -0.98 -4.86 1.57
C VAL A 309 -0.78 -4.65 0.07
N ARG A 310 -0.89 -5.70 -0.71
CA ARG A 310 -0.55 -5.72 -2.14
C ARG A 310 -1.77 -5.57 -3.05
N ASP A 311 -1.54 -5.13 -4.28
CA ASP A 311 -2.50 -5.26 -5.37
C ASP A 311 -2.45 -6.66 -6.01
N GLY A 312 -3.29 -6.89 -7.03
CA GLY A 312 -3.31 -8.14 -7.80
C GLY A 312 -2.04 -8.39 -8.64
N ALA A 313 -1.14 -7.41 -8.79
CA ALA A 313 0.17 -7.55 -9.42
C ALA A 313 1.30 -7.76 -8.38
N GLY A 314 0.98 -7.82 -7.09
CA GLY A 314 1.92 -7.99 -5.99
C GLY A 314 2.62 -6.71 -5.52
N HIS A 315 2.27 -5.54 -6.07
CA HIS A 315 2.86 -4.25 -5.70
C HIS A 315 2.25 -3.72 -4.38
N PRO A 316 3.05 -3.18 -3.44
CA PRO A 316 2.56 -2.71 -2.15
C PRO A 316 1.74 -1.42 -2.27
N LEU A 317 0.42 -1.52 -2.14
CA LEU A 317 -0.50 -0.38 -2.05
C LEU A 317 -0.40 0.34 -0.70
N ALA A 318 -0.19 -0.43 0.36
CA ALA A 318 -0.16 0.05 1.74
C ALA A 318 0.65 -0.92 2.63
N ALA A 319 0.73 -0.62 3.92
CA ALA A 319 1.07 -1.58 4.96
C ALA A 319 0.12 -1.46 6.16
N LEU A 320 -0.23 -2.61 6.73
CA LEU A 320 -0.84 -2.69 8.05
C LEU A 320 0.24 -2.93 9.09
N SER A 321 0.15 -2.26 10.23
CA SER A 321 1.04 -2.47 11.36
C SER A 321 0.29 -2.40 12.68
N VAL A 322 0.91 -2.96 13.72
CA VAL A 322 0.52 -2.71 15.11
C VAL A 322 1.73 -2.30 15.94
N THR A 323 1.50 -1.45 16.94
CA THR A 323 2.51 -0.85 17.82
C THR A 323 2.11 -1.03 19.28
N TRP A 324 3.10 -1.33 20.13
CA TRP A 324 2.95 -1.54 21.57
C TRP A 324 4.20 -1.09 22.33
N ALA A 325 4.08 -0.90 23.64
CA ALA A 325 5.21 -0.59 24.52
C ALA A 325 6.01 -1.85 24.89
N ASP A 326 7.30 -1.71 25.17
CA ASP A 326 8.14 -2.82 25.62
C ASP A 326 7.53 -3.57 26.81
N GLY A 327 7.64 -4.91 26.78
CA GLY A 327 7.01 -5.80 27.77
C GLY A 327 5.50 -6.02 27.61
N ALA A 328 4.75 -5.16 26.91
CA ALA A 328 3.29 -5.26 26.81
C ALA A 328 2.77 -6.47 26.01
N VAL A 329 3.63 -7.11 25.20
CA VAL A 329 3.32 -8.36 24.48
C VAL A 329 4.28 -9.45 24.96
N SER A 330 3.76 -10.39 25.75
CA SER A 330 4.52 -11.53 26.29
C SER A 330 4.23 -12.85 25.54
N GLY A 331 3.33 -12.82 24.55
CA GLY A 331 2.98 -13.97 23.71
C GLY A 331 3.83 -14.06 22.43
N PRO A 332 3.75 -15.17 21.68
CA PRO A 332 4.50 -15.34 20.45
C PRO A 332 4.03 -14.36 19.35
N LEU A 333 4.99 -13.70 18.69
CA LEU A 333 4.73 -12.85 17.53
C LEU A 333 4.31 -13.66 16.31
N GLU A 334 4.93 -14.84 16.15
CA GLU A 334 4.71 -15.79 15.06
C GLU A 334 3.81 -16.98 15.47
N GLY A 335 3.52 -17.87 14.52
CA GLY A 335 2.70 -19.07 14.72
C GLY A 335 1.19 -18.84 14.56
N PRO A 336 0.38 -19.93 14.58
CA PRO A 336 -1.07 -19.84 14.41
C PRO A 336 -1.71 -18.99 15.53
N GLY A 337 -2.37 -17.90 15.13
CA GLY A 337 -3.00 -16.95 16.07
C GLY A 337 -2.08 -15.88 16.64
N GLY A 338 -0.77 -15.91 16.36
CA GLY A 338 0.18 -14.85 16.74
C GLY A 338 -0.10 -13.51 16.05
N VAL A 339 0.53 -12.44 16.54
CA VAL A 339 0.33 -11.05 16.05
C VAL A 339 0.53 -10.95 14.54
N VAL A 340 1.57 -11.57 14.00
CA VAL A 340 1.88 -11.57 12.56
C VAL A 340 0.82 -12.32 11.75
N ALA A 341 0.25 -13.41 12.28
CA ALA A 341 -0.81 -14.16 11.59
C ALA A 341 -2.10 -13.32 11.49
N GLN A 342 -2.50 -12.65 12.57
CA GLN A 342 -3.66 -11.74 12.59
C GLN A 342 -3.47 -10.54 11.64
N LEU A 343 -2.26 -9.98 11.59
CA LEU A 343 -1.88 -8.94 10.62
C LEU A 343 -1.98 -9.43 9.17
N ARG A 344 -1.45 -10.62 8.85
CA ARG A 344 -1.54 -11.22 7.51
C ARG A 344 -2.98 -11.48 7.09
N GLU A 345 -3.83 -11.97 7.99
CA GLU A 345 -5.25 -12.18 7.71
C GLU A 345 -6.01 -10.84 7.51
N ALA A 346 -5.65 -9.81 8.28
CA ALA A 346 -6.16 -8.45 8.08
C ALA A 346 -5.71 -7.85 6.74
N ALA A 347 -4.44 -8.05 6.35
CA ALA A 347 -3.90 -7.66 5.06
C ALA A 347 -4.66 -8.36 3.93
N GLY A 348 -4.72 -9.69 3.91
CA GLY A 348 -5.46 -10.44 2.88
C GLY A 348 -6.94 -10.06 2.76
N ARG A 349 -7.61 -9.68 3.86
CA ARG A 349 -8.98 -9.12 3.83
C ARG A 349 -9.04 -7.75 3.15
N LEU A 350 -8.01 -6.92 3.32
CA LEU A 350 -7.91 -5.60 2.69
C LEU A 350 -7.49 -5.73 1.22
N GLU A 351 -6.51 -6.59 0.90
CA GLU A 351 -6.11 -6.95 -0.46
C GLU A 351 -7.31 -7.45 -1.28
N ARG A 352 -8.12 -8.37 -0.75
CA ARG A 352 -9.37 -8.80 -1.43
C ARG A 352 -10.38 -7.66 -1.61
N ARG A 353 -10.41 -6.64 -0.75
CA ARG A 353 -11.33 -5.50 -0.90
C ARG A 353 -10.81 -4.41 -1.85
N LEU A 354 -9.50 -4.38 -2.10
CA LEU A 354 -8.84 -3.45 -3.02
C LEU A 354 -8.61 -4.08 -4.40
N GLY A 355 -8.46 -5.41 -4.46
CA GLY A 355 -8.14 -6.19 -5.66
C GLY A 355 -9.29 -7.04 -6.21
N VAL A 356 -10.50 -6.96 -5.64
CA VAL A 356 -11.72 -7.46 -6.33
C VAL A 356 -12.19 -6.39 -7.31
N PRO A 357 -12.27 -6.69 -8.62
CA PRO A 357 -13.08 -5.89 -9.53
C PRO A 357 -14.53 -5.96 -9.07
N VAL A 358 -15.15 -4.82 -8.81
CA VAL A 358 -16.60 -4.75 -8.52
C VAL A 358 -17.34 -5.04 -9.82
N GLY A 359 -17.60 -6.32 -10.11
CA GLY A 359 -18.08 -6.75 -11.43
C GLY A 359 -18.32 -8.25 -11.60
N ALA A 360 -18.84 -8.94 -10.58
CA ALA A 360 -19.35 -10.31 -10.70
C ALA A 360 -20.66 -10.48 -9.89
N GLY A 361 -21.56 -9.50 -10.02
CA GLY A 361 -22.95 -9.60 -9.56
C GLY A 361 -23.76 -10.43 -10.55
N ARG A 362 -24.49 -11.43 -10.04
CA ARG A 362 -25.23 -12.40 -10.85
C ARG A 362 -26.32 -11.73 -11.68
N VAL A 363 -26.40 -12.08 -12.96
CA VAL A 363 -27.68 -12.12 -13.67
C VAL A 363 -28.17 -13.56 -13.51
N SER A 364 -29.26 -13.75 -12.77
CA SER A 364 -29.95 -15.03 -12.73
C SER A 364 -30.67 -15.28 -14.06
N SER A 365 -30.86 -16.57 -14.36
CA SER A 365 -31.49 -17.13 -15.56
C SER A 365 -32.82 -16.50 -15.96
#